data_AF-A4X274-F1
#
_entry.id   AF-A4X274-F1
#
_cell.length_a   1.000
_cell.length_b   1.000
_cell.length_c   1.000
_cell.angle_alpha   90.00
_cell.angle_beta   90.00
_cell.angle_gamma   90.00
#
_symmetry.space_group_name_H-M   'P 1'
#
loop_
_entity.id
_entity.type
_entity.pdbx_description
1 polymer ?
#
loop_
_entity_poly.entity_id
_entity_poly.type
_entity_poly.pdbx_seq_one_letter_code
_entity_poly.pdbx_strand_id
1 'polypeptide(L)'
;MDIEALLPRARTPRDYLDLVTDPRVDQDGLHTLARSPYSFVRLAIAKDIRTSPATLTELLLGEFDQWDRNYLLRLVAQHPQADRVVLLKVLHATEVLLRQSGARPYGVAIALASRHELAPHEVRRAHRLPGASRRMRRGVERALARRQ
;
A
#
# COMPACT_ATOMS: atom_id res chain seq x y z
N MET A 1 -11.50 -19.66 -4.67
CA MET A 1 -11.79 -20.18 -3.31
C MET A 1 -13.09 -19.58 -2.77
N ASP A 2 -13.92 -20.36 -2.05
CA ASP A 2 -15.10 -19.83 -1.33
C ASP A 2 -14.72 -19.49 0.12
N ILE A 3 -14.64 -18.19 0.41
CA ILE A 3 -14.28 -17.67 1.73
C ILE A 3 -15.41 -17.84 2.73
N GLU A 4 -16.65 -17.79 2.25
CA GLU A 4 -17.83 -17.85 3.10
C GLU A 4 -17.94 -19.22 3.80
N ALA A 5 -17.44 -20.27 3.15
CA ALA A 5 -17.34 -21.61 3.74
C ALA A 5 -16.35 -21.70 4.92
N LEU A 6 -15.39 -20.77 5.03
CA LEU A 6 -14.41 -20.72 6.12
C LEU A 6 -14.88 -19.86 7.30
N LEU A 7 -15.93 -19.06 7.11
CA LEU A 7 -16.47 -18.19 8.15
C LEU A 7 -17.49 -18.92 9.03
N PRO A 8 -17.54 -18.61 10.34
CA PRO A 8 -18.61 -19.12 11.20
C PRO A 8 -19.95 -18.52 10.80
N ARG A 9 -21.05 -19.24 11.10
CA ARG A 9 -22.42 -18.75 10.82
C ARG A 9 -22.71 -17.39 11.47
N ALA A 10 -22.26 -17.20 12.70
CA ALA A 10 -22.32 -15.93 13.41
C ALA A 10 -20.99 -15.19 13.23
N ARG A 11 -20.76 -14.66 12.03
CA ARG A 11 -19.53 -13.94 11.69
C ARG A 11 -19.51 -12.52 12.23
N THR A 12 -18.32 -12.11 12.63
CA THR A 12 -17.95 -10.78 13.11
C THR A 12 -16.88 -10.20 12.19
N PRO A 13 -16.64 -8.88 12.22
CA PRO A 13 -15.54 -8.27 11.47
C PRO A 13 -14.16 -8.87 11.80
N ARG A 14 -14.00 -9.45 13.01
CA ARG A 14 -12.77 -10.10 13.45
C ARG A 14 -12.49 -11.40 12.69
N ASP A 15 -13.52 -12.17 12.36
CA ASP A 15 -13.36 -13.45 11.67
C ASP A 15 -12.71 -13.26 10.29
N TYR A 16 -13.06 -12.18 9.57
CA TYR A 16 -12.41 -11.82 8.31
C TYR A 16 -10.92 -11.49 8.47
N LEU A 17 -10.54 -10.88 9.60
CA LEU A 17 -9.14 -10.57 9.88
C LEU A 17 -8.35 -11.85 10.17
N ASP A 18 -8.94 -12.79 10.90
CA ASP A 18 -8.31 -14.07 11.20
C ASP A 18 -8.07 -14.89 9.91
N LEU A 19 -8.99 -14.80 8.95
CA LEU A 19 -8.82 -15.40 7.62
C LEU A 19 -7.63 -14.84 6.82
N VAL A 20 -7.25 -13.56 7.02
CA VAL A 20 -6.07 -13.01 6.32
C VAL A 20 -4.83 -13.83 6.64
N THR A 21 -4.68 -14.28 7.88
CA THR A 21 -3.52 -15.08 8.33
C THR A 21 -3.72 -16.59 8.21
N ASP A 22 -4.90 -17.05 7.79
CA ASP A 22 -5.20 -18.47 7.68
C ASP A 22 -4.39 -19.09 6.52
N PRO A 23 -3.60 -20.16 6.75
CA PRO A 23 -2.83 -20.81 5.71
C PRO A 23 -3.69 -21.49 4.64
N ARG A 24 -4.97 -21.77 4.94
CA ARG A 24 -5.93 -22.33 3.99
C ARG A 24 -6.40 -21.29 2.97
N VAL A 25 -6.21 -20.00 3.25
CA VAL A 25 -6.61 -18.92 2.33
C VAL A 25 -5.51 -18.70 1.29
N ASP A 26 -5.89 -18.91 0.03
CA ASP A 26 -5.01 -18.78 -1.13
C ASP A 26 -5.04 -17.34 -1.70
N GLN A 27 -4.40 -17.15 -2.86
CA GLN A 27 -4.33 -15.84 -3.52
C GLN A 27 -5.71 -15.31 -3.94
N ASP A 28 -6.59 -16.18 -4.45
CA ASP A 28 -7.96 -15.81 -4.83
C ASP A 28 -8.78 -15.43 -3.59
N GLY A 29 -8.53 -16.12 -2.48
CA GLY A 29 -9.06 -15.80 -1.17
C GLY A 29 -8.63 -14.41 -0.70
N LEU A 30 -7.32 -14.13 -0.67
CA LEU A 30 -6.80 -12.80 -0.33
C LEU A 30 -7.35 -11.71 -1.28
N HIS A 31 -7.48 -12.02 -2.57
CA HIS A 31 -8.04 -11.11 -3.56
C HIS A 31 -9.51 -10.78 -3.27
N THR A 32 -10.30 -11.76 -2.84
CA THR A 32 -11.70 -11.54 -2.46
C THR A 32 -11.79 -10.74 -1.16
N LEU A 33 -10.95 -11.03 -0.15
CA LEU A 33 -10.91 -10.27 1.10
C LEU A 33 -10.46 -8.81 0.90
N ALA A 34 -9.73 -8.49 -0.17
CA ALA A 34 -9.34 -7.12 -0.49
C ALA A 34 -10.54 -6.20 -0.76
N ARG A 35 -11.70 -6.78 -1.06
CA ARG A 35 -12.99 -6.09 -1.22
C ARG A 35 -13.83 -6.05 0.06
N SER A 36 -13.32 -6.56 1.17
CA SER A 36 -13.99 -6.53 2.47
C SER A 36 -14.42 -5.09 2.81
N PRO A 37 -15.60 -4.86 3.40
CA PRO A 37 -16.04 -3.51 3.77
C PRO A 37 -15.17 -2.89 4.88
N TYR A 38 -14.43 -3.71 5.63
CA TYR A 38 -13.65 -3.29 6.78
C TYR A 38 -12.23 -2.86 6.37
N SER A 39 -11.88 -1.59 6.58
CA SER A 39 -10.56 -1.06 6.20
C SER A 39 -9.40 -1.78 6.90
N PHE A 40 -9.56 -2.15 8.17
CA PHE A 40 -8.53 -2.87 8.92
C PHE A 40 -8.24 -4.27 8.35
N VAL A 41 -9.23 -4.94 7.74
CA VAL A 41 -9.02 -6.22 7.03
C VAL A 41 -8.20 -5.96 5.77
N ARG A 42 -8.60 -4.95 4.98
CA ARG A 42 -7.86 -4.55 3.77
C ARG A 42 -6.41 -4.15 4.07
N LEU A 43 -6.16 -3.45 5.17
CA LEU A 43 -4.82 -3.09 5.64
C LEU A 43 -4.01 -4.31 6.09
N ALA A 44 -4.64 -5.31 6.71
CA ALA A 44 -3.98 -6.56 7.07
C ALA A 44 -3.51 -7.32 5.83
N ILE A 45 -4.32 -7.35 4.77
CA ILE A 45 -3.94 -7.95 3.48
C ILE A 45 -2.75 -7.22 2.87
N ALA A 46 -2.75 -5.89 2.87
CA ALA A 46 -1.60 -5.10 2.38
C ALA A 46 -0.29 -5.35 3.16
N LYS A 47 -0.37 -5.91 4.37
CA LYS A 47 0.78 -6.27 5.21
C LYS A 47 1.21 -7.74 5.01
N ASP A 48 0.32 -8.61 4.55
CA ASP A 48 0.61 -10.04 4.36
C ASP A 48 1.54 -10.25 3.17
N ILE A 49 2.71 -10.85 3.41
CA ILE A 49 3.76 -11.06 2.41
C ILE A 49 3.32 -11.90 1.20
N ARG A 50 2.27 -12.71 1.36
CA ARG A 50 1.70 -13.53 0.30
C ARG A 50 0.90 -12.70 -0.70
N THR A 51 0.54 -11.46 -0.38
CA THR A 51 -0.41 -10.68 -1.18
C THR A 51 0.14 -10.30 -2.55
N SER A 52 -0.45 -10.88 -3.59
CA SER A 52 -0.05 -10.68 -4.99
C SER A 52 -0.14 -9.23 -5.47
N PRO A 53 0.62 -8.85 -6.52
CA PRO A 53 0.52 -7.53 -7.14
C PRO A 53 -0.90 -7.16 -7.61
N ALA A 54 -1.67 -8.14 -8.10
CA ALA A 54 -3.05 -7.96 -8.52
C ALA A 54 -3.94 -7.55 -7.34
N THR A 55 -3.79 -8.23 -6.19
CA THR A 55 -4.50 -7.89 -4.96
C THR A 55 -4.05 -6.55 -4.38
N LEU A 56 -2.76 -6.22 -4.41
CA LEU A 56 -2.29 -4.88 -4.04
C LEU A 56 -2.90 -3.79 -4.92
N THR A 57 -3.09 -4.05 -6.21
CA THR A 57 -3.76 -3.12 -7.13
C THR A 57 -5.23 -2.92 -6.74
N GLU A 58 -5.94 -4.00 -6.42
CA GLU A 58 -7.34 -3.93 -5.94
C GLU A 58 -7.45 -3.06 -4.69
N LEU A 59 -6.56 -3.27 -3.72
CA LEU A 59 -6.52 -2.47 -2.48
C LEU A 59 -6.36 -0.97 -2.77
N LEU A 60 -5.56 -0.59 -3.77
CA LEU A 60 -5.36 0.81 -4.13
C LEU A 60 -6.59 1.49 -4.75
N LEU A 61 -7.56 0.71 -5.26
CA LEU A 61 -8.84 1.20 -5.76
C LEU A 61 -9.88 1.40 -4.66
N GLY A 62 -9.72 0.70 -3.53
CA GLY A 62 -10.63 0.79 -2.40
C GLY A 62 -10.66 2.17 -1.75
N GLU A 63 -11.81 2.50 -1.16
CA GLU A 63 -11.99 3.72 -0.37
C GLU A 63 -11.35 3.56 1.02
N PHE A 64 -10.69 4.62 1.47
CA PHE A 64 -10.10 4.72 2.81
C PHE A 64 -10.22 6.16 3.27
N ASP A 65 -10.34 6.36 4.58
CA ASP A 65 -10.12 7.69 5.14
C ASP A 65 -8.67 8.14 4.89
N GLN A 66 -8.38 9.40 5.15
CA GLN A 66 -7.07 9.98 4.84
C GLN A 66 -5.92 9.29 5.59
N TRP A 67 -6.15 8.86 6.84
CA TRP A 67 -5.11 8.23 7.66
C TRP A 67 -4.82 6.82 7.16
N ASP A 68 -5.86 6.01 7.00
CA ASP A 68 -5.77 4.65 6.48
C ASP A 68 -5.20 4.66 5.05
N ARG A 69 -5.56 5.64 4.22
CA ARG A 69 -5.02 5.77 2.87
C ARG A 69 -3.51 5.98 2.89
N ASN A 70 -3.01 6.88 3.74
CA ASN A 70 -1.58 7.13 3.86
C ASN A 70 -0.84 5.89 4.40
N TYR A 71 -1.46 5.18 5.34
CA TYR A 71 -0.89 3.95 5.89
C TYR A 71 -0.86 2.82 4.86
N LEU A 72 -1.93 2.59 4.10
CA LEU A 72 -1.99 1.65 2.99
C LEU A 72 -0.88 1.92 1.98
N LEU A 73 -0.77 3.16 1.49
CA LEU A 73 0.24 3.52 0.49
C LEU A 73 1.66 3.20 0.99
N ARG A 74 1.92 3.39 2.29
CA ARG A 74 3.20 3.02 2.89
C ARG A 74 3.41 1.51 2.90
N LEU A 75 2.41 0.73 3.30
CA LEU A 75 2.48 -0.74 3.30
C LEU A 75 2.78 -1.25 1.89
N VAL A 76 2.03 -0.79 0.89
CA VAL A 76 2.21 -1.20 -0.51
C VAL A 76 3.58 -0.77 -1.05
N ALA A 77 4.06 0.44 -0.75
CA ALA A 77 5.40 0.88 -1.16
C ALA A 77 6.54 0.04 -0.57
N GLN A 78 6.31 -0.59 0.59
CA GLN A 78 7.27 -1.44 1.27
C GLN A 78 7.10 -2.93 0.93
N HIS A 79 6.00 -3.29 0.27
CA HIS A 79 5.65 -4.68 0.03
C HIS A 79 6.65 -5.35 -0.92
N PRO A 80 7.18 -6.55 -0.60
CA PRO A 80 8.18 -7.22 -1.44
C PRO A 80 7.61 -7.59 -2.81
N GLN A 81 6.34 -7.98 -2.88
CA GLN A 81 5.66 -8.35 -4.13
C GLN A 81 5.08 -7.15 -4.90
N ALA A 82 5.25 -5.90 -4.45
CA ALA A 82 4.79 -4.75 -5.22
C ALA A 82 5.68 -4.56 -6.47
N ASP A 83 5.13 -4.91 -7.63
CA ASP A 83 5.81 -4.72 -8.91
C ASP A 83 5.82 -3.26 -9.36
N ARG A 84 6.47 -3.01 -10.50
CA ARG A 84 6.56 -1.66 -11.07
C ARG A 84 5.18 -1.00 -11.29
N VAL A 85 4.19 -1.75 -11.75
CA VAL A 85 2.85 -1.21 -12.05
C VAL A 85 2.17 -0.75 -10.77
N VAL A 86 2.22 -1.58 -9.72
CA VAL A 86 1.72 -1.24 -8.39
C VAL A 86 2.44 -0.01 -7.84
N LEU A 87 3.77 0.01 -7.89
CA LEU A 87 4.57 1.11 -7.35
C LEU A 87 4.35 2.44 -8.07
N LEU A 88 4.09 2.43 -9.39
CA LEU A 88 3.69 3.63 -10.13
C LEU A 88 2.33 4.17 -9.69
N LYS A 89 1.36 3.29 -9.38
CA LYS A 89 0.07 3.71 -8.81
C LYS A 89 0.25 4.34 -7.43
N VAL A 90 1.10 3.76 -6.57
CA VAL A 90 1.42 4.32 -5.26
C VAL A 90 2.12 5.67 -5.38
N LEU A 91 3.07 5.81 -6.33
CA LEU A 91 3.73 7.07 -6.62
C LEU A 91 2.72 8.14 -7.04
N HIS A 92 1.83 7.83 -8.00
CA HIS A 92 0.79 8.75 -8.44
C HIS A 92 -0.11 9.20 -7.28
N ALA A 93 -0.61 8.26 -6.46
CA ALA A 93 -1.42 8.58 -5.29
C ALA A 93 -0.66 9.45 -4.27
N THR A 94 0.64 9.19 -4.07
CA THR A 94 1.51 9.99 -3.21
C THR A 94 1.65 11.43 -3.72
N GLU A 95 1.81 11.61 -5.02
CA GLU A 95 1.87 12.94 -5.63
C GLU A 95 0.55 13.70 -5.48
N VAL A 96 -0.60 13.02 -5.61
CA VAL A 96 -1.93 13.63 -5.34
C VAL A 96 -2.00 14.12 -3.89
N LEU A 97 -1.62 13.29 -2.92
CA LEU A 97 -1.58 13.69 -1.51
C LEU A 97 -0.62 14.86 -1.25
N LEU A 98 0.54 14.91 -1.92
CA LEU A 98 1.48 16.03 -1.78
C LEU A 98 0.98 17.34 -2.39
N ARG A 99 -0.02 17.32 -3.28
CA ARG A 99 -0.69 18.52 -3.78
C ARG A 99 -1.78 19.02 -2.82
N GLN A 100 -2.33 18.14 -1.99
CA GLN A 100 -3.36 18.47 -1.01
C GLN A 100 -2.74 19.07 0.26
N SER A 101 -3.43 20.05 0.85
CA SER A 101 -3.02 20.62 2.15
C SER A 101 -3.25 19.61 3.29
N GLY A 102 -2.28 19.47 4.19
CA GLY A 102 -2.41 18.70 5.43
C GLY A 102 -1.94 17.24 5.37
N ALA A 103 -1.90 16.61 4.19
CA ALA A 103 -1.34 15.27 4.05
C ALA A 103 0.19 15.30 4.05
N ARG A 104 0.82 14.33 4.75
CA ARG A 104 2.30 14.21 4.82
C ARG A 104 2.75 12.77 4.52
N PRO A 105 2.66 12.31 3.26
CA PRO A 105 3.01 10.94 2.88
C PRO A 105 4.53 10.72 2.75
N TYR A 106 5.32 11.30 3.66
CA TYR A 106 6.78 11.31 3.55
C TYR A 106 7.37 9.90 3.68
N GLY A 107 6.79 9.07 4.54
CA GLY A 107 7.18 7.66 4.66
C GLY A 107 6.98 6.89 3.35
N VAL A 108 5.90 7.17 2.62
CA VAL A 108 5.61 6.57 1.31
C VAL A 108 6.66 7.01 0.29
N ALA A 109 6.91 8.32 0.17
CA ALA A 109 7.90 8.85 -0.78
C ALA A 109 9.30 8.27 -0.53
N ILE A 110 9.71 8.12 0.73
CA ILE A 110 11.00 7.52 1.10
C ILE A 110 11.04 6.02 0.81
N ALA A 111 9.94 5.29 1.06
CA ALA A 111 9.85 3.87 0.71
C ALA A 111 9.95 3.66 -0.80
N LEU A 112 9.21 4.43 -1.59
CA LEU A 112 9.31 4.44 -3.06
C LEU A 112 10.73 4.77 -3.51
N ALA A 113 11.40 5.72 -2.86
CA ALA A 113 12.80 6.07 -3.09
C ALA A 113 13.80 4.96 -2.74
N SER A 114 13.36 3.82 -2.18
CA SER A 114 14.20 2.64 -1.95
C SER A 114 13.91 1.50 -2.96
N ARG A 115 12.88 1.62 -3.80
CA ARG A 115 12.46 0.58 -4.77
C ARG A 115 13.23 0.63 -6.09
N HIS A 116 13.91 -0.46 -6.45
CA HIS A 116 14.68 -0.57 -7.69
C HIS A 116 13.81 -0.62 -8.94
N GLU A 117 12.54 -0.99 -8.80
CA GLU A 117 11.56 -1.01 -9.88
C GLU A 117 11.20 0.39 -10.39
N LEU A 118 11.51 1.44 -9.63
CA LEU A 118 11.29 2.83 -9.99
C LEU A 118 12.62 3.53 -10.30
N ALA A 119 12.66 4.26 -11.41
CA ALA A 119 13.84 5.04 -11.75
C ALA A 119 13.97 6.26 -10.81
N PRO A 120 15.20 6.66 -10.44
CA PRO A 120 15.42 7.78 -9.51
C PRO A 120 14.73 9.08 -9.93
N HIS A 121 14.69 9.38 -11.23
CA HIS A 121 14.06 10.59 -11.75
C HIS A 121 12.53 10.60 -11.55
N GLU A 122 11.88 9.43 -11.58
CA GLU A 122 10.43 9.31 -11.38
C GLU A 122 10.05 9.75 -9.97
N VAL A 123 10.81 9.29 -8.96
CA VAL A 123 10.57 9.63 -7.54
C VAL A 123 10.94 11.08 -7.25
N ARG A 124 12.03 11.60 -7.86
CA ARG A 124 12.47 13.00 -7.68
C ARG A 124 11.46 14.03 -8.17
N ARG A 125 10.53 13.68 -9.08
CA ARG A 125 9.45 14.59 -9.51
C ARG A 125 8.64 15.10 -8.32
N ALA A 126 8.44 14.27 -7.29
CA ALA A 126 7.74 14.63 -6.07
C ALA A 126 8.38 15.82 -5.32
N HIS A 127 9.67 16.12 -5.50
CA HIS A 127 10.34 17.25 -4.85
C HIS A 127 9.80 18.62 -5.24
N ARG A 128 9.19 18.71 -6.42
CA ARG A 128 8.65 19.95 -6.97
C ARG A 128 7.22 20.24 -6.49
N LEU A 129 6.61 19.31 -5.75
CA LEU A 129 5.23 19.45 -5.29
C LEU A 129 5.14 20.34 -4.03
N PRO A 130 4.04 21.08 -3.83
CA PRO A 130 3.89 22.01 -2.71
C PRO A 130 4.08 21.36 -1.33
N GLY A 131 3.54 20.15 -1.11
CA GLY A 131 3.68 19.40 0.14
C GLY A 131 5.06 18.76 0.36
N ALA A 132 6.00 18.91 -0.58
CA ALA A 132 7.33 18.31 -0.48
C ALA A 132 8.23 19.08 0.48
N SER A 133 8.19 18.73 1.77
CA SER A 133 9.05 19.35 2.78
C SER A 133 10.55 19.04 2.60
N ARG A 134 11.42 19.90 3.18
CA ARG A 134 12.87 19.65 3.23
C ARG A 134 13.22 18.28 3.83
N ARG A 135 12.47 17.84 4.86
CA ARG A 135 12.67 16.53 5.50
C ARG A 135 12.40 15.38 4.52
N MET A 136 11.30 15.47 3.77
CA MET A 136 10.96 14.46 2.76
C MET A 136 12.04 14.39 1.68
N ARG A 137 12.42 15.55 1.10
CA ARG A 137 13.43 15.61 0.03
C ARG A 137 14.77 14.99 0.45
N ARG A 138 15.24 15.33 1.66
CA ARG A 138 16.46 14.73 2.22
C ARG A 138 16.33 13.23 2.44
N GLY A 139 15.18 12.75 2.90
CA GLY A 139 14.92 11.33 3.07
C GLY A 139 14.95 10.56 1.74
N VAL A 140 14.32 11.12 0.71
CA VAL A 140 14.31 10.56 -0.65
C VAL A 140 15.73 10.48 -1.21
N GLU A 141 16.52 11.56 -1.18
CA GLU A 141 17.89 11.51 -1.71
C GLU A 141 18.79 10.52 -0.95
N ARG A 142 18.63 10.41 0.38
CA ARG A 142 19.36 9.40 1.16
C ARG A 142 18.97 7.97 0.78
N ALA A 143 17.68 7.72 0.55
CA ALA A 143 17.21 6.41 0.12
C ALA A 143 17.74 6.07 -1.28
N LEU A 144 17.68 7.02 -2.22
CA LEU A 144 18.22 6.84 -3.58
C LEU A 144 19.74 6.55 -3.57
N ALA A 145 20.50 7.25 -2.72
CA ALA A 145 21.94 7.04 -2.58
C ALA A 145 22.30 5.65 -2.03
N ARG A 146 21.41 5.03 -1.24
CA ARG A 146 21.60 3.69 -0.66
C ARG A 146 21.24 2.53 -1.59
N ARG A 147 20.69 2.80 -2.78
CA ARG A 147 20.36 1.77 -3.77
C ARG A 147 21.57 1.27 -4.57
N GLN A 148 22.75 1.86 -4.34
CA GLN A 148 23.98 1.54 -5.06
C GLN A 148 24.51 0.17 -4.66
#